data_AF-A0A0U1D010-F1
#
_entry.id   AF-A0A0U1D010-F1
#
_cell.length_a   1.000
_cell.length_b   1.000
_cell.length_c   1.000
_cell.angle_alpha   90.00
_cell.angle_beta   90.00
_cell.angle_gamma   90.00
#
_symmetry.space_group_name_H-M   'P 1'
#
loop_
_entity.id
_entity.type
_entity.pdbx_description
1 polymer ?
#
loop_
_entity_poly.entity_id
_entity_poly.type
_entity_poly.pdbx_seq_one_letter_code
_entity_poly.pdbx_strand_id
1 'polypeptide(L)'
;MLSIISKIIGKNTWTQACAAEKLGIDQPKVSQIKSGKISGFSLERLLGFLKKLDHEITITITENQSVKAKEEKVECRIGSQ
;
A
#
# COMPACT_ATOMS: atom_id res chain seq x y z
N MET A 1 7.38 -1.57 -0.25
CA MET A 1 6.57 -1.10 -1.41
C MET A 1 7.14 0.14 -2.08
N LEU A 2 7.39 1.24 -1.36
CA LEU A 2 7.92 2.48 -1.96
C LEU A 2 9.21 2.29 -2.77
N SER A 3 10.17 1.52 -2.24
CA SER A 3 11.42 1.19 -2.95
C SER A 3 11.20 0.45 -4.27
N ILE A 4 10.19 -0.43 -4.34
CA ILE A 4 9.85 -1.17 -5.56
C ILE A 4 9.37 -0.19 -6.63
N ILE A 5 8.45 0.71 -6.26
CA ILE A 5 7.93 1.75 -7.16
C ILE A 5 9.08 2.64 -7.67
N SER A 6 9.95 3.12 -6.78
CA SER A 6 11.10 3.95 -7.16
C SER A 6 12.05 3.24 -8.13
N LYS A 7 12.32 1.95 -7.90
CA LYS A 7 13.14 1.12 -8.80
C LYS A 7 12.50 0.96 -10.19
N ILE A 8 11.18 0.78 -10.27
CA ILE A 8 10.48 0.64 -11.55
C ILE A 8 10.55 1.95 -12.34
N ILE A 9 10.32 3.09 -11.69
CA ILE A 9 10.46 4.41 -12.31
C ILE A 9 11.87 4.58 -12.89
N GLY A 10 12.90 4.20 -12.12
CA GLY A 10 14.30 4.27 -12.56
C GLY A 10 14.63 3.32 -13.72
N LYS A 11 14.18 2.06 -13.64
CA LYS A 11 14.41 1.04 -14.69
C LYS A 11 13.78 1.42 -16.02
N ASN A 12 12.59 2.02 -16.00
CA ASN A 12 11.92 2.48 -17.21
C ASN A 12 12.42 3.83 -17.71
N THR A 13 13.43 4.44 -17.06
CA THR A 13 13.98 5.76 -17.39
C THR A 13 12.93 6.87 -17.46
N TRP A 14 11.83 6.73 -16.70
CA TRP A 14 10.75 7.70 -16.74
C TRP A 14 11.17 9.02 -16.11
N THR A 15 10.80 10.11 -16.79
CA THR A 15 10.79 11.43 -16.16
C THR A 15 9.78 11.45 -15.02
N GLN A 16 9.93 12.40 -14.08
CA GLN A 16 8.96 12.52 -12.99
C GLN A 16 7.53 12.79 -13.51
N ALA A 17 7.39 13.57 -14.60
CA ALA A 17 6.10 13.84 -15.22
C ALA A 17 5.47 12.58 -15.83
N CYS A 18 6.24 11.79 -16.58
CA CYS A 18 5.77 10.52 -17.14
C CYS A 18 5.34 9.53 -16.04
N ALA A 19 6.14 9.42 -14.97
CA ALA A 19 5.77 8.60 -13.81
C ALA A 19 4.51 9.14 -13.10
N ALA A 20 4.31 10.45 -13.06
CA ALA A 20 3.13 11.08 -12.46
C ALA A 20 1.86 10.69 -13.24
N GLU A 21 1.90 10.74 -14.57
CA GLU A 21 0.83 10.29 -15.45
C GLU A 21 0.53 8.80 -15.28
N LYS A 22 1.57 7.95 -15.34
CA LYS A 22 1.42 6.49 -15.16
C LYS A 22 0.83 6.11 -13.81
N LEU A 23 1.22 6.81 -12.74
CA LEU A 23 0.73 6.56 -11.39
C LEU A 23 -0.59 7.28 -11.07
N GLY A 24 -1.01 8.24 -11.89
CA GLY A 24 -2.17 9.10 -11.64
C GLY A 24 -2.01 9.95 -10.37
N ILE A 25 -0.86 10.61 -10.24
CA ILE A 25 -0.52 11.54 -9.16
C ILE A 25 0.11 12.80 -9.75
N ASP A 26 0.35 13.79 -8.90
CA ASP A 26 1.14 14.96 -9.28
C ASP A 26 2.65 14.65 -9.27
N GLN A 27 3.42 15.47 -9.99
CA GLN A 27 4.88 15.35 -10.05
C GLN A 27 5.56 15.50 -8.67
N PRO A 28 5.13 16.39 -7.75
CA PRO A 28 5.70 16.47 -6.41
C PRO A 28 5.63 15.16 -5.62
N LYS A 29 4.52 14.40 -5.71
CA LYS A 29 4.40 13.07 -5.10
C LYS A 29 5.40 12.08 -5.70
N VAL A 30 5.68 12.14 -7.01
CA VAL A 30 6.73 11.30 -7.61
C VAL A 30 8.10 11.63 -7.03
N SER A 31 8.40 12.92 -6.83
CA SER A 31 9.64 13.34 -6.18
C SER A 31 9.75 12.78 -4.76
N GLN A 32 8.67 12.83 -3.98
CA GLN A 32 8.61 12.23 -2.64
C GLN A 32 8.89 10.72 -2.67
N ILE A 33 8.32 9.98 -3.63
CA ILE A 33 8.59 8.55 -3.83
C ILE A 33 10.08 8.31 -4.08
N LYS A 34 10.70 9.08 -5.00
CA LYS A 34 12.13 8.95 -5.32
C LYS A 34 13.04 9.28 -4.13
N SER A 35 12.64 10.24 -3.29
CA SER A 35 13.35 10.62 -2.06
C SER A 35 13.05 9.70 -0.87
N GLY A 36 12.23 8.66 -1.02
CA GLY A 36 11.92 7.72 0.06
C GLY A 36 10.99 8.27 1.15
N LYS A 37 10.26 9.36 0.89
CA LYS A 37 9.37 9.98 1.88
C LYS A 37 8.03 9.24 1.93
N ILE A 38 7.74 8.61 3.08
CA ILE A 38 6.55 7.76 3.25
C ILE A 38 5.31 8.53 3.72
N SER A 39 5.49 9.66 4.41
CA SER A 39 4.45 10.32 5.22
C SER A 39 3.27 10.92 4.43
N GLY A 40 3.29 10.83 3.09
CA GLY A 40 2.25 11.33 2.19
C GLY A 40 1.45 10.24 1.47
N PHE A 41 1.64 8.96 1.80
CA PHE A 41 1.02 7.84 1.10
C PHE A 41 0.36 6.86 2.07
N SER A 42 -0.92 6.57 1.86
CA SER A 42 -1.59 5.44 2.52
C SER A 42 -1.11 4.11 1.93
N LEU A 43 -1.29 3.03 2.69
CA LEU A 43 -1.02 1.67 2.22
C LEU A 43 -1.79 1.35 0.93
N GLU A 44 -3.09 1.65 0.91
CA GLU A 44 -3.95 1.45 -0.27
C GLU A 44 -3.42 2.17 -1.51
N ARG A 45 -2.92 3.41 -1.33
CA ARG A 45 -2.32 4.18 -2.43
C ARG A 45 -1.08 3.47 -3.00
N LEU A 46 -0.21 2.96 -2.12
CA LEU A 46 1.01 2.24 -2.53
C LEU A 46 0.69 0.92 -3.24
N LEU A 47 -0.31 0.18 -2.75
CA LEU A 47 -0.80 -1.04 -3.40
C LEU A 47 -1.39 -0.72 -4.78
N GLY A 48 -2.18 0.35 -4.89
CA GLY A 48 -2.72 0.83 -6.15
C GLY A 48 -1.64 1.20 -7.18
N PHE A 49 -0.53 1.81 -6.75
CA PHE A 49 0.61 2.06 -7.62
C PHE A 49 1.23 0.76 -8.14
N LEU A 50 1.42 -0.24 -7.29
CA LEU A 50 1.96 -1.53 -7.71
C LEU A 50 1.04 -2.24 -8.72
N LYS A 51 -0.28 -2.18 -8.52
CA LYS A 51 -1.26 -2.68 -9.50
C LYS A 51 -1.16 -1.97 -10.86
N LYS A 52 -1.01 -0.64 -10.86
CA LYS A 52 -0.80 0.14 -12.10
C LYS A 52 0.52 -0.13 -12.81
N LEU A 53 1.48 -0.73 -12.11
CA LEU A 53 2.78 -1.13 -12.64
C LEU A 53 2.81 -2.64 -12.96
N ASP A 54 1.66 -3.27 -13.18
CA ASP A 54 1.51 -4.68 -13.55
C ASP A 54 2.05 -5.68 -12.52
N HIS A 55 1.98 -5.34 -11.23
CA HIS A 55 2.34 -6.28 -10.16
C HIS A 55 1.10 -7.02 -9.64
N GLU A 56 1.22 -8.33 -9.56
CA GLU A 56 0.31 -9.15 -8.78
C GLU A 56 0.57 -8.96 -7.27
N ILE A 57 -0.50 -8.96 -6.48
CA ILE A 57 -0.42 -8.71 -5.03
C ILE A 57 -1.41 -9.67 -4.37
N THR A 58 -0.88 -10.47 -3.44
CA THR A 58 -1.65 -11.35 -2.56
C THR A 58 -1.50 -10.85 -1.13
N ILE A 59 -2.62 -10.63 -0.45
CA ILE A 59 -2.64 -10.21 0.95
C ILE A 59 -3.21 -11.36 1.77
N THR A 60 -2.41 -11.90 2.67
CA THR A 60 -2.83 -12.94 3.61
C THR A 60 -2.88 -12.35 5.01
N ILE A 61 -4.03 -12.49 5.68
CA ILE A 61 -4.24 -12.03 7.06
C ILE A 61 -4.33 -13.28 7.93
N THR A 62 -3.51 -13.34 8.97
CA THR A 62 -3.49 -14.45 9.93
C THR A 62 -3.64 -13.91 11.34
N GLU A 63 -4.24 -14.70 12.22
CA GLU A 63 -4.29 -14.37 13.64
C GLU A 63 -2.88 -14.33 14.22
N ASN A 64 -2.64 -13.38 15.13
CA ASN A 64 -1.39 -13.32 15.85
C ASN A 64 -1.32 -14.51 16.84
N GLN A 65 -0.32 -15.36 16.67
CA GLN A 65 -0.14 -16.57 17.50
C GLN A 65 0.20 -16.25 18.96
N SER A 66 0.49 -14.98 19.31
CA SER A 66 0.73 -14.57 20.70
C SER A 66 -0.54 -14.39 21.55
N VAL A 67 -1.74 -14.55 20.98
CA VAL A 67 -3.02 -14.34 21.70
C VAL A 67 -3.75 -15.63 22.05
N LYS A 68 -3.13 -16.82 21.86
CA LYS A 68 -3.69 -18.08 22.35
C LYS A 68 -3.52 -18.24 23.86
N ALA A 69 -4.14 -17.35 24.63
CA ALA A 69 -4.43 -17.54 26.04
C ALA A 69 -5.63 -16.67 26.43
N LYS A 70 -6.83 -17.10 26.00
CA LYS A 70 -8.16 -16.98 26.63
C LYS A 70 -9.24 -16.81 25.55
N GLU A 71 -9.94 -17.89 25.29
CA GLU A 71 -11.25 -17.87 24.65
C GLU A 71 -12.22 -17.15 25.60
N GLU A 72 -12.43 -15.85 25.42
CA GLU A 72 -13.60 -15.17 25.96
C GLU A 72 -14.71 -15.17 24.91
N LYS A 73 -15.72 -15.97 25.22
CA LYS A 73 -16.95 -16.16 24.46
C LYS A 73 -17.71 -14.83 24.40
N VAL A 74 -17.51 -14.03 23.35
CA VAL A 74 -18.32 -12.83 23.13
C VAL A 74 -19.68 -13.26 22.59
N GLU A 75 -20.63 -13.48 23.50
CA GLU A 75 -22.06 -13.55 23.17
C GLU A 75 -22.51 -12.14 22.76
N CYS A 76 -22.53 -11.87 21.46
CA CYS A 76 -23.23 -10.68 20.94
C CYS A 76 -24.73 -10.86 21.18
N ARG A 77 -25.25 -10.31 22.28
CA ARG A 77 -26.68 -10.08 22.44
C ARG A 77 -27.10 -9.03 21.43
N ILE A 78 -27.69 -9.47 20.32
CA ILE A 78 -28.45 -8.58 19.45
C ILE A 78 -29.64 -8.13 20.28
N GLY A 79 -29.59 -6.90 20.79
CA GLY A 79 -30.70 -6.28 21.50
C GLY A 79 -31.95 -6.36 20.62
N SER A 80 -32.95 -7.12 21.08
CA SER A 80 -34.28 -7.10 20.49
C SER A 80 -34.98 -5.83 20.99
N GLN A 81 -35.65 -5.15 20.06
CA GLN A 81 -36.61 -4.07 20.35
C GLN A 81 -37.77 -4.60 21.20
#